data_AF-A0A1V4AXP9-F1
#
_entry.id   AF-A0A1V4AXP9-F1
#
_cell.length_a   1.000
_cell.length_b   1.000
_cell.length_c   1.000
_cell.angle_alpha   90.00
_cell.angle_beta   90.00
_cell.angle_gamma   90.00
#
_symmetry.space_group_name_H-M   'P 1'
#
loop_
_entity.id
_entity.type
_entity.pdbx_description
1 polymer ?
#
loop_
_entity_poly.entity_id
_entity_poly.type
_entity_poly.pdbx_seq_one_letter_code
_entity_poly.pdbx_strand_id
1 'polypeptide(L)'
;MEEKKEKISEMVAHFSREYLALGEDVEHKQQLLNSAISAWNIASLGEKNREGAIKKYLEGWKRLNPTHEKDMLKGMEEDLRLLIKRKLELYPDIKKQIVNAHIQEMDGKNRITVASVTLK
;
A
#
# COMPACT_ATOMS: atom_id res chain seq x y z
N MET A 1 -31.49 -8.25 2.85
CA MET A 1 -30.21 -8.53 2.16
C MET A 1 -29.11 -8.03 3.07
N GLU A 2 -28.28 -8.92 3.62
CA GLU A 2 -27.07 -8.50 4.35
C GLU A 2 -26.10 -7.89 3.33
N GLU A 3 -25.79 -6.60 3.48
CA GLU A 3 -24.70 -5.99 2.73
C GLU A 3 -23.41 -6.73 3.08
N LYS A 4 -22.84 -7.42 2.10
CA LYS A 4 -21.59 -8.17 2.25
C LYS A 4 -20.49 -7.14 2.52
N LYS A 5 -20.16 -6.94 3.80
CA LYS A 5 -19.09 -6.05 4.23
C LYS A 5 -17.79 -6.46 3.54
N GLU A 6 -17.36 -5.67 2.56
CA GLU A 6 -16.15 -5.94 1.79
C GLU A 6 -14.96 -6.16 2.72
N LYS A 7 -14.20 -7.24 2.49
CA LYS A 7 -13.04 -7.56 3.31
C LYS A 7 -11.90 -6.62 2.95
N ILE A 8 -11.15 -6.14 3.94
CA ILE A 8 -9.99 -5.27 3.69
C ILE A 8 -8.97 -5.93 2.76
N SER A 9 -8.80 -7.26 2.84
CA SER A 9 -7.93 -7.99 1.92
C SER A 9 -8.39 -7.88 0.45
N GLU A 10 -9.69 -7.88 0.19
CA GLU A 10 -10.26 -7.74 -1.15
C GLU A 10 -10.07 -6.30 -1.66
N MET A 11 -10.29 -5.31 -0.79
CA MET A 11 -10.04 -3.90 -1.11
C MET A 11 -8.57 -3.65 -1.44
N VAL A 12 -7.65 -4.18 -0.62
CA VAL A 12 -6.20 -4.07 -0.84
C VAL A 12 -5.79 -4.73 -2.15
N ALA A 13 -6.34 -5.92 -2.45
CA ALA A 13 -6.07 -6.62 -3.70
C ALA A 13 -6.55 -5.83 -4.93
N HIS A 14 -7.73 -5.19 -4.84
CA HIS A 14 -8.23 -4.33 -5.91
C HIS A 14 -7.39 -3.06 -6.07
N PHE A 15 -7.13 -2.38 -4.96
CA PHE A 15 -6.36 -1.15 -4.89
C PHE A 15 -4.94 -1.28 -5.46
N SER A 16 -4.24 -2.37 -5.13
CA SER A 16 -2.83 -2.56 -5.46
C SER A 16 -2.59 -3.37 -6.74
N ARG A 17 -3.64 -3.80 -7.44
CA ARG A 17 -3.56 -4.79 -8.53
C ARG A 17 -2.51 -4.47 -9.60
N GLU A 18 -2.60 -3.28 -10.18
CA GLU A 18 -1.68 -2.85 -11.25
C GLU A 18 -0.26 -2.67 -10.73
N TYR A 19 -0.11 -2.19 -9.49
CA TYR A 19 1.19 -2.01 -8.87
C TYR A 19 1.87 -3.36 -8.60
N LEU A 20 1.13 -4.35 -8.09
CA LEU A 20 1.63 -5.70 -7.87
C LEU A 20 1.94 -6.46 -9.16
N ALA A 21 1.35 -6.06 -10.29
CA ALA A 21 1.65 -6.65 -11.59
C ALA A 21 3.06 -6.31 -12.09
N LEU A 22 3.71 -5.29 -11.50
CA LEU A 22 5.10 -4.93 -11.78
C LEU A 22 6.12 -5.91 -11.17
N GLY A 23 5.69 -6.72 -10.19
CA GLY A 23 6.58 -7.66 -9.51
C GLY A 23 6.78 -8.94 -10.33
N GLU A 24 8.04 -9.32 -10.51
CA GLU A 24 8.43 -10.49 -11.30
C GLU A 24 8.16 -11.82 -10.56
N ASP A 25 8.38 -11.83 -9.24
CA ASP A 25 8.18 -12.98 -8.37
C ASP A 25 7.41 -12.61 -7.09
N VAL A 26 7.15 -13.58 -6.22
CA VAL A 26 6.40 -13.38 -4.97
C VAL A 26 7.12 -12.48 -3.98
N GLU A 27 8.46 -12.47 -3.98
CA GLU A 27 9.25 -11.65 -3.07
C GLU A 27 9.19 -10.18 -3.49
N HIS A 28 9.41 -9.89 -4.78
CA HIS A 28 9.20 -8.57 -5.36
C HIS A 28 7.76 -8.08 -5.13
N LYS A 29 6.76 -8.93 -5.35
CA LYS A 29 5.35 -8.59 -5.06
C LYS A 29 5.10 -8.30 -3.58
N GLN A 30 5.77 -9.00 -2.66
CA GLN A 30 5.66 -8.71 -1.23
C GLN A 30 6.26 -7.33 -0.90
N GLN A 31 7.39 -6.97 -1.50
CA GLN A 31 7.97 -5.63 -1.34
C GLN A 31 7.04 -4.53 -1.88
N LEU A 32 6.46 -4.74 -3.07
CA LEU A 32 5.46 -3.83 -3.64
C LEU A 32 4.21 -3.74 -2.76
N LEU A 33 3.74 -4.85 -2.20
CA LEU A 33 2.62 -4.85 -1.26
C LEU A 33 2.93 -4.02 -0.02
N ASN A 34 4.14 -4.11 0.54
CA ASN A 34 4.55 -3.30 1.69
C ASN A 34 4.50 -1.79 1.40
N SER A 35 4.94 -1.38 0.21
CA SER A 35 4.82 0.01 -0.27
C SER A 35 3.35 0.43 -0.44
N ALA A 36 2.53 -0.42 -1.05
CA ALA A 36 1.10 -0.17 -1.22
C ALA A 36 0.35 -0.06 0.12
N ILE A 37 0.69 -0.88 1.10
CA ILE A 37 0.15 -0.80 2.46
C ILE A 37 0.56 0.52 3.13
N SER A 38 1.79 0.96 2.94
CA SER A 38 2.24 2.25 3.45
C SER A 38 1.43 3.40 2.84
N ALA A 39 1.22 3.38 1.52
CA ALA A 39 0.34 4.33 0.84
C ALA A 39 -1.10 4.29 1.38
N TRP A 40 -1.67 3.10 1.58
CA TRP A 40 -3.00 2.92 2.14
C TRP A 40 -3.13 3.56 3.53
N ASN A 41 -2.16 3.30 4.40
CA ASN A 41 -2.12 3.80 5.76
C ASN A 41 -2.00 5.32 5.79
N ILE A 42 -1.13 5.90 4.95
CA ILE A 42 -1.00 7.35 4.78
C ILE A 42 -2.32 7.96 4.28
N ALA A 43 -2.95 7.38 3.27
CA ALA A 43 -4.22 7.86 2.74
C ALA A 43 -5.36 7.82 3.78
N SER A 44 -5.31 6.84 4.70
CA SER A 44 -6.24 6.72 5.82
C SER A 44 -6.01 7.75 6.94
N LEU A 45 -4.91 8.50 6.93
CA LEU A 45 -4.72 9.65 7.82
C LEU A 45 -5.59 10.84 7.40
N GLY A 46 -5.81 11.77 8.34
CA GLY A 46 -6.34 13.08 8.03
C GLY A 46 -5.44 13.83 7.04
N GLU A 47 -6.04 14.62 6.15
CA GLU A 47 -5.36 15.28 5.03
C GLU A 47 -4.12 16.08 5.47
N LYS A 48 -4.25 16.84 6.56
CA LYS A 48 -3.17 17.65 7.15
C LYS A 48 -1.93 16.84 7.57
N ASN A 49 -2.08 15.54 7.80
CA ASN A 49 -1.01 14.66 8.26
C ASN A 49 -0.33 13.88 7.13
N ARG A 50 -0.88 13.88 5.91
CA ARG A 50 -0.41 13.02 4.81
C ARG A 50 0.97 13.42 4.32
N GLU A 51 1.18 14.71 4.06
CA GLU A 51 2.46 15.20 3.51
C GLU A 51 3.63 14.93 4.47
N GLY A 52 3.41 15.11 5.78
CA GLY A 52 4.40 14.75 6.79
C GLY A 52 4.70 13.24 6.83
N ALA A 53 3.69 12.40 6.64
CA ALA A 53 3.85 10.95 6.60
C ALA A 53 4.57 10.47 5.32
N ILE A 54 4.29 11.09 4.17
CA ILE A 54 5.02 10.85 2.91
C ILE A 54 6.51 11.15 3.10
N LYS A 55 6.86 12.32 3.66
CA LYS A 55 8.26 12.69 3.91
C LYS A 55 8.97 11.66 4.80
N LYS A 56 8.33 11.26 5.90
CA LYS A 56 8.89 10.23 6.81
C LYS A 56 9.07 8.87 6.13
N TYR A 57 8.13 8.47 5.27
CA TYR A 57 8.25 7.24 4.49
C TYR A 57 9.47 7.31 3.56
N LEU A 58 9.61 8.39 2.79
CA LEU A 58 10.72 8.57 1.86
C LEU A 58 12.07 8.67 2.57
N GLU A 59 12.15 9.30 3.75
CA GLU A 59 13.34 9.27 4.60
C GLU A 59 13.68 7.84 5.05
N GLY A 60 12.69 7.05 5.43
CA GLY A 60 12.88 5.63 5.75
C GLY A 60 13.39 4.84 4.56
N TRP A 61 12.78 5.03 3.40
CA TRP A 61 13.19 4.39 2.15
C TRP A 61 14.65 4.73 1.80
N LYS A 62 15.06 6.00 1.91
CA LYS A 62 16.46 6.42 1.69
C LYS A 62 17.45 5.71 2.62
N ARG A 63 17.09 5.58 3.90
CA ARG A 63 17.96 4.91 4.89
C ARG A 63 18.15 3.43 4.59
N LEU A 64 17.09 2.77 4.11
CA LEU A 64 17.13 1.34 3.75
C LEU A 64 17.81 1.09 2.40
N ASN A 65 17.89 2.11 1.55
CA ASN A 65 18.49 2.04 0.22
C ASN A 65 19.64 3.05 0.10
N PRO A 66 20.75 2.91 0.85
CA PRO A 66 21.79 3.94 0.93
C PRO A 66 22.51 4.21 -0.41
N THR A 67 22.50 3.23 -1.33
CA THR A 67 23.11 3.32 -2.66
C THR A 67 22.08 3.65 -3.76
N HIS A 68 20.93 4.23 -3.40
CA HIS A 68 19.91 4.58 -4.38
C HIS A 68 20.36 5.68 -5.33
N GLU A 69 20.01 5.53 -6.60
CA GLU A 69 20.04 6.62 -7.57
C GLU A 69 18.92 7.63 -7.29
N LYS A 70 19.18 8.90 -7.62
CA LYS A 70 18.25 10.00 -7.37
C LYS A 70 16.89 9.78 -8.05
N ASP A 71 16.89 9.18 -9.23
CA ASP A 71 15.68 8.94 -10.02
C ASP A 71 14.81 7.84 -9.40
N MET A 72 15.40 6.88 -8.69
CA MET A 72 14.65 5.85 -7.96
C MET A 72 13.84 6.45 -6.80
N LEU A 73 14.40 7.42 -6.08
CA LEU A 73 13.65 8.11 -5.02
C LEU A 73 12.45 8.87 -5.59
N LYS A 74 12.64 9.55 -6.73
CA LYS A 74 11.58 10.30 -7.39
C LYS A 74 10.47 9.36 -7.86
N GLY A 75 10.83 8.26 -8.50
CA GLY A 75 9.87 7.22 -8.91
C GLY A 75 9.08 6.65 -7.72
N MET A 76 9.76 6.34 -6.62
CA MET A 76 9.09 5.87 -5.40
C MET A 76 8.12 6.91 -4.81
N GLU A 77 8.46 8.20 -4.84
CA GLU A 77 7.53 9.25 -4.42
C GLU A 77 6.30 9.33 -5.35
N GLU A 78 6.50 9.27 -6.67
CA GLU A 78 5.42 9.30 -7.66
C GLU A 78 4.47 8.11 -7.48
N ASP A 79 5.01 6.90 -7.35
CA ASP A 79 4.25 5.67 -7.09
C ASP A 79 3.45 5.77 -5.78
N LEU A 80 4.09 6.22 -4.70
CA LEU A 80 3.45 6.38 -3.41
C LEU A 80 2.28 7.36 -3.49
N ARG A 81 2.46 8.51 -4.16
CA ARG A 81 1.41 9.53 -4.32
C ARG A 81 0.26 9.03 -5.20
N LEU A 82 0.56 8.30 -6.28
CA LEU A 82 -0.45 7.69 -7.14
C LEU A 82 -1.31 6.68 -6.38
N LEU A 83 -0.67 5.83 -5.57
CA LEU A 83 -1.34 4.87 -4.70
C LEU A 83 -2.18 5.60 -3.63
N ILE A 84 -1.67 6.64 -2.98
CA ILE A 84 -2.47 7.44 -2.03
C ILE A 84 -3.73 7.99 -2.71
N LYS A 85 -3.59 8.59 -3.90
CA LYS A 85 -4.71 9.11 -4.68
C LYS A 85 -5.73 8.02 -5.01
N ARG A 86 -5.28 6.88 -5.55
CA ARG A 86 -6.14 5.74 -5.90
C ARG A 86 -6.92 5.21 -4.69
N LYS A 87 -6.28 5.11 -3.52
CA LYS A 87 -6.98 4.69 -2.29
C LYS A 87 -8.10 5.68 -1.96
N LEU A 88 -7.83 6.98 -2.01
CA LEU A 88 -8.84 8.02 -1.72
C LEU A 88 -10.01 8.01 -2.71
N GLU A 89 -9.76 7.68 -3.97
CA GLU A 89 -10.79 7.56 -5.00
C GLU A 89 -11.67 6.31 -4.81
N LEU A 90 -11.05 5.15 -4.56
CA LEU A 90 -11.76 3.88 -4.44
C LEU A 90 -12.44 3.70 -3.07
N TYR A 91 -11.78 4.14 -2.01
CA TYR A 91 -12.15 3.84 -0.61
C TYR A 91 -11.99 5.07 0.31
N PRO A 92 -12.70 6.18 0.03
CA PRO A 92 -12.57 7.44 0.77
C PRO A 92 -12.91 7.30 2.25
N ASP A 93 -13.93 6.50 2.59
CA ASP A 93 -14.48 6.38 3.94
C ASP A 93 -13.79 5.30 4.78
N ILE A 94 -12.95 4.47 4.17
CA ILE A 94 -12.27 3.38 4.87
C ILE A 94 -11.04 3.94 5.61
N LYS A 95 -11.14 4.16 6.91
CA LYS A 95 -10.04 4.69 7.75
C LYS A 95 -9.19 3.62 8.43
N LYS A 96 -9.35 2.36 8.04
CA LYS A 96 -8.60 1.25 8.64
C LYS A 96 -7.12 1.32 8.31
N GLN A 97 -6.30 1.11 9.33
CA GLN A 97 -4.86 0.94 9.22
C GLN A 97 -4.56 -0.55 9.07
N ILE A 98 -3.63 -0.86 8.19
CA ILE A 98 -3.16 -2.21 7.94
C ILE A 98 -1.86 -2.39 8.73
N VAL A 99 -1.87 -3.35 9.65
CA VAL A 99 -0.72 -3.64 10.53
C VAL A 99 0.16 -4.73 9.97
N ASN A 100 -0.40 -5.61 9.14
CA ASN A 100 0.32 -6.66 8.45
C ASN A 100 -0.41 -7.03 7.16
N ALA A 101 0.34 -7.28 6.09
CA ALA A 101 -0.18 -7.86 4.87
C ALA A 101 0.85 -8.82 4.26
N HIS A 102 0.36 -9.93 3.74
CA HIS A 102 1.21 -10.96 3.16
C HIS A 102 0.62 -11.49 1.86
N ILE A 103 1.46 -11.63 0.85
CA ILE A 103 1.14 -12.24 -0.44
C ILE A 103 1.78 -13.62 -0.55
N GLN A 104 0.99 -14.59 -1.01
CA GLN A 104 1.44 -15.95 -1.29
C GLN A 104 0.95 -16.36 -2.67
N GLU A 105 1.75 -17.16 -3.36
CA GLU A 105 1.29 -17.83 -4.58
C GLU A 105 0.68 -19.19 -4.21
N MET A 106 -0.56 -19.43 -4.62
CA MET A 106 -1.28 -20.69 -4.45
C MET A 106 -1.96 -21.04 -5.78
N ASP A 107 -1.64 -22.20 -6.35
CA ASP A 107 -2.21 -22.68 -7.62
C ASP A 107 -2.10 -21.66 -8.77
N GLY A 108 -0.94 -20.99 -8.88
CA GLY A 108 -0.69 -19.94 -9.88
C GLY A 108 -1.46 -18.64 -9.66
N LYS A 109 -2.06 -18.45 -8.47
CA LYS A 109 -2.80 -17.24 -8.09
C LYS A 109 -2.20 -16.60 -6.85
N ASN A 110 -2.14 -15.27 -6.86
CA ASN A 110 -1.78 -14.51 -5.68
C ASN A 110 -2.94 -14.46 -4.69
N ARG A 111 -2.68 -14.87 -3.45
CA ARG A 111 -3.57 -14.69 -2.31
C ARG A 111 -2.99 -13.65 -1.37
N ILE A 112 -3.77 -12.60 -1.08
CA ILE A 112 -3.40 -11.56 -0.12
C ILE A 112 -4.16 -11.77 1.19
N THR A 113 -3.41 -11.79 2.29
CA THR A 113 -3.96 -11.78 3.65
C THR A 113 -3.64 -10.44 4.31
N VAL A 114 -4.57 -9.93 5.13
CA VAL A 114 -4.43 -8.62 5.77
C VAL A 114 -4.93 -8.66 7.21
N ALA A 115 -4.12 -8.15 8.12
CA ALA A 115 -4.53 -7.77 9.47
C ALA A 115 -4.71 -6.25 9.53
N SER A 116 -5.83 -5.79 10.07
CA SER A 116 -6.16 -4.35 10.12
C SER A 116 -6.78 -3.95 11.45
N VAL A 117 -6.61 -2.69 11.80
CA VAL A 117 -7.18 -2.05 12.99
C VAL A 117 -7.89 -0.76 12.62
N THR A 118 -8.87 -0.37 13.42
CA THR A 118 -9.49 0.96 13.33
C THR A 118 -8.76 1.86 14.32
N LEU A 119 -8.28 3.02 13.87
CA LEU A 119 -7.79 4.05 14.79
C LEU A 119 -9.00 4.62 15.55
N LYS A 120 -8.95 4.58 16.88
CA LYS A 120 -9.91 5.25 17.76
C LYS A 120 -9.55 6.73 17.90
#